data_AF-A0A2P5AAX2-F1
#
_entry.id   AF-A0A2P5AAX2-F1
#
_cell.length_a   1.000
_cell.length_b   1.000
_cell.length_c   1.000
_cell.angle_alpha   90.00
_cell.angle_beta   90.00
_cell.angle_gamma   90.00
#
_symmetry.space_group_name_H-M   'P 1'
#
loop_
_entity.id
_entity.type
_entity.pdbx_description
1 polymer ?
#
loop_
_entity_poly.entity_id
_entity_poly.type
_entity_poly.pdbx_seq_one_letter_code
_entity_poly.pdbx_strand_id
1 'polypeptide(L)'
;MWRDFKSRITTELIYEYRHTCPKLLKNPPASYAPWIEPKVWDEFVKKRLSAEWEEARKVQQGRATQNKYPYRMSHLGYAGLEAKIEKDEGRCGIDKSKLWSRGHVSKKGGHTEEIKAEDYNQQF
;
A
#
# COMPACT_ATOMS: atom_id res chain seq x y z
N MET A 1 -2.91 -2.52 13.77
CA MET A 1 -3.07 -3.90 14.30
C MET A 1 -1.73 -4.63 14.20
N TRP A 2 -1.46 -5.73 14.92
CA TRP A 2 -0.16 -6.44 14.93
C TRP A 2 0.42 -6.79 13.53
N ARG A 3 -0.43 -6.93 12.51
CA ARG A 3 -0.02 -7.13 11.11
C ARG A 3 0.76 -5.94 10.53
N ASP A 4 0.39 -4.72 10.89
CA ASP A 4 1.03 -3.50 10.36
C ASP A 4 2.43 -3.30 10.94
N PHE A 5 2.63 -3.72 12.20
CA PHE A 5 3.91 -3.61 12.90
C PHE A 5 5.05 -4.25 12.11
N LYS A 6 4.91 -5.53 11.72
CA LYS A 6 5.99 -6.25 11.02
C LYS A 6 6.31 -5.60 9.68
N SER A 7 5.30 -5.13 8.94
CA SER A 7 5.49 -4.43 7.66
C SER A 7 6.22 -3.10 7.85
N ARG A 8 5.76 -2.30 8.81
CA ARG A 8 6.32 -0.99 9.14
C ARG A 8 7.79 -1.09 9.55
N ILE A 9 8.10 -1.96 10.51
CA ILE A 9 9.50 -2.18 10.94
C ILE A 9 10.38 -2.70 9.81
N THR A 10 9.86 -3.59 8.98
CA THR A 10 10.64 -4.10 7.85
C THR A 10 11.00 -2.97 6.88
N THR A 11 10.04 -2.10 6.57
CA THR A 11 10.20 -1.02 5.58
C THR A 11 10.95 0.19 6.12
N GLU A 12 10.51 0.75 7.25
CA GLU A 12 11.03 2.00 7.83
C GLU A 12 12.29 1.79 8.68
N LEU A 13 12.53 0.60 9.23
CA LEU A 13 13.71 0.36 10.08
C LEU A 13 14.73 -0.56 9.41
N ILE A 14 14.35 -1.78 9.05
CA ILE A 14 15.31 -2.78 8.56
C ILE A 14 15.89 -2.35 7.21
N TYR A 15 15.07 -1.97 6.23
CA TYR A 15 15.59 -1.61 4.91
C TYR A 15 16.29 -0.24 4.86
N GLU A 16 15.90 0.72 5.69
CA GLU A 16 16.55 2.04 5.76
C GLU A 16 17.94 1.95 6.42
N TYR A 17 18.07 1.18 7.50
CA TYR A 17 19.27 1.19 8.33
C TYR A 17 20.17 -0.04 8.15
N ARG A 18 19.80 -1.04 7.34
CA ARG A 18 20.63 -2.24 7.09
C ARG A 18 22.05 -1.91 6.61
N HIS A 19 22.20 -0.85 5.81
CA HIS A 19 23.48 -0.44 5.22
C HIS A 19 24.11 0.74 5.97
N THR A 20 23.28 1.65 6.49
CA THR A 20 23.74 2.91 7.09
C THR A 20 24.15 2.74 8.55
N CYS A 21 23.36 2.01 9.35
CA CYS A 21 23.52 1.94 10.80
C CYS A 21 22.99 0.61 11.36
N PRO A 22 23.69 -0.52 11.15
CA PRO A 22 23.26 -1.83 11.66
C PRO A 22 23.17 -1.89 13.20
N LYS A 23 23.84 -0.97 13.90
CA LYS A 23 23.76 -0.85 15.36
C LYS A 23 22.35 -0.53 15.87
N LEU A 24 21.52 0.15 15.07
CA LEU A 24 20.13 0.47 15.43
C LEU A 24 19.22 -0.76 15.38
N LEU A 25 19.62 -1.82 14.67
CA LEU A 25 18.86 -3.06 14.56
C LEU A 25 19.07 -4.02 15.74
N LYS A 26 19.97 -3.69 16.68
CA LYS A 26 20.25 -4.54 17.84
C LYS A 26 19.07 -4.66 18.81
N ASN A 27 18.27 -3.61 18.92
CA ASN A 27 17.15 -3.56 19.84
C ASN A 27 15.85 -3.24 19.10
N PRO A 28 14.70 -3.78 19.56
CA PRO A 28 13.41 -3.36 19.07
C PRO A 28 13.17 -1.88 19.39
N PRO A 29 12.30 -1.20 18.61
CA PRO A 29 11.91 0.18 18.92
C PRO A 29 11.34 0.30 20.33
N ALA A 30 11.63 1.42 21.01
CA ALA A 30 11.23 1.66 22.40
C ALA A 30 9.74 1.42 22.66
N SER A 31 8.89 1.76 21.68
CA SER A 31 7.45 1.56 21.78
C SER A 31 7.05 0.09 21.88
N TYR A 32 7.84 -0.86 21.40
CA TYR A 32 7.51 -2.29 21.39
C TYR A 32 8.47 -3.16 22.21
N ALA A 33 9.59 -2.59 22.65
CA ALA A 33 10.60 -3.28 23.46
C ALA A 33 10.04 -4.01 24.70
N PRO A 34 9.01 -3.51 25.42
CA PRO A 34 8.46 -4.22 26.58
C PRO A 34 7.75 -5.55 26.24
N TRP A 35 7.30 -5.72 24.98
CA TRP A 35 6.49 -6.87 24.57
C TRP A 35 7.25 -7.85 23.66
N ILE A 36 8.50 -7.57 23.33
CA ILE A 36 9.31 -8.37 22.42
C ILE A 36 10.54 -8.87 23.16
N GLU A 37 10.67 -10.18 23.26
CA GLU A 37 11.88 -10.79 23.79
C GLU A 37 13.08 -10.49 22.86
N PRO A 38 14.27 -10.16 23.41
CA PRO A 38 15.45 -9.87 22.60
C PRO A 38 15.80 -10.98 21.60
N LYS A 39 15.65 -12.24 21.99
CA LYS A 39 15.91 -13.40 21.11
C LYS A 39 14.96 -13.43 19.90
N VAL A 40 13.68 -13.16 20.13
CA VAL A 40 12.66 -13.11 19.07
C VAL A 40 12.93 -11.95 18.11
N TRP A 41 13.45 -10.83 18.63
CA TRP A 41 13.87 -9.69 17.81
C TRP A 41 15.04 -10.04 16.90
N ASP A 42 16.09 -10.66 17.46
CA ASP A 42 17.28 -11.05 16.68
C ASP A 42 16.94 -12.05 15.57
N GLU A 43 16.14 -13.08 15.88
CA GLU A 43 15.64 -14.04 14.89
C GLU A 43 14.83 -13.35 13.79
N PHE A 44 13.99 -12.37 14.16
CA PHE A 44 13.20 -11.61 13.22
C PHE A 44 14.08 -10.78 12.26
N VAL A 45 15.06 -10.03 12.79
CA VAL A 45 15.98 -9.23 11.97
C VAL A 45 16.80 -10.13 11.05
N LYS A 46 17.34 -11.24 11.57
CA LYS A 46 18.07 -12.24 10.77
C LYS A 46 17.23 -12.79 9.63
N LYS A 47 15.97 -13.16 9.91
CA LYS A 47 15.02 -13.65 8.90
C LYS A 47 14.70 -12.59 7.85
N ARG A 48 14.64 -11.31 8.21
CA ARG A 48 14.33 -10.22 7.28
C ARG A 48 15.51 -9.81 6.40
N LEU A 49 16.73 -10.12 6.82
CA LEU A 49 17.96 -9.91 6.06
C LEU A 49 18.38 -11.13 5.23
N SER A 50 17.67 -12.26 5.32
CA SER A 50 18.00 -13.45 4.53
C SER A 50 17.69 -13.27 3.04
N ALA A 51 18.48 -13.93 2.19
CA ALA A 51 18.28 -13.90 0.73
C ALA A 51 16.91 -14.47 0.34
N GLU A 52 16.50 -15.57 0.97
CA GLU A 52 15.19 -16.20 0.75
C GLU A 52 14.02 -15.22 0.99
N TRP A 53 14.12 -14.39 2.04
CA TRP A 53 13.09 -13.39 2.33
C TRP A 53 13.07 -12.27 1.28
N GLU A 54 14.24 -11.82 0.83
CA GLU A 54 14.35 -10.79 -0.19
C GLU A 54 13.75 -11.25 -1.53
N GLU A 55 14.03 -12.48 -1.94
CA GLU A 55 13.44 -13.09 -3.13
C GLU A 55 11.92 -13.23 -3.02
N ALA A 56 11.43 -13.82 -1.93
CA ALA A 56 10.00 -13.95 -1.68
C ALA A 56 9.28 -12.59 -1.68
N ARG A 57 9.91 -11.56 -1.08
CA ARG A 57 9.39 -10.19 -1.08
C ARG A 57 9.34 -9.61 -2.50
N LYS A 58 10.39 -9.77 -3.31
CA LYS A 58 10.42 -9.29 -4.71
C LYS A 58 9.33 -9.94 -5.54
N VAL A 59 9.12 -11.25 -5.41
CA VAL A 59 8.02 -11.98 -6.07
C VAL A 59 6.66 -11.39 -5.67
N GLN A 60 6.44 -11.17 -4.38
CA GLN A 60 5.17 -10.62 -3.90
C GLN A 60 4.95 -9.16 -4.33
N GLN A 61 6.00 -8.36 -4.38
CA GLN A 61 5.94 -7.00 -4.92
C GLN A 61 5.61 -7.01 -6.42
N GLY A 62 6.23 -7.90 -7.20
CA GLY A 62 5.91 -8.11 -8.61
C GLY A 62 4.44 -8.46 -8.83
N ARG A 63 3.90 -9.38 -8.03
CA ARG A 63 2.46 -9.73 -8.07
C ARG A 63 1.57 -8.53 -7.76
N ALA A 64 1.92 -7.73 -6.77
CA ALA A 64 1.16 -6.53 -6.41
C ALA A 64 1.16 -5.47 -7.54
N THR A 65 2.29 -5.32 -8.23
CA THR A 65 2.39 -4.40 -9.38
C THR A 65 1.66 -4.88 -10.63
N GLN A 66 1.49 -6.19 -10.79
CA GLN A 66 0.76 -6.80 -11.92
C GLN A 66 -0.77 -6.77 -11.75
N ASN A 67 -1.29 -6.14 -10.69
CA ASN A 67 -2.73 -6.03 -10.51
C ASN A 67 -3.33 -5.11 -11.61
N LYS A 68 -4.00 -5.73 -12.59
CA LYS A 68 -4.69 -5.03 -13.70
C LYS A 68 -5.81 -4.11 -13.21
N TYR A 69 -6.45 -4.45 -12.09
CA TYR A 69 -7.62 -3.73 -11.56
C TYR A 69 -7.37 -3.27 -10.12
N PRO A 70 -6.52 -2.24 -9.90
CA PRO A 70 -6.38 -1.66 -8.58
C PRO A 70 -7.67 -0.95 -8.18
N TYR A 71 -8.12 -1.17 -6.94
CA TYR A 71 -9.23 -0.41 -6.39
C TYR A 71 -8.82 1.07 -6.25
N ARG A 72 -9.52 1.95 -6.98
CA ARG A 72 -9.22 3.40 -7.03
C ARG A 72 -10.26 4.27 -6.32
N MET A 73 -11.49 3.77 -6.19
CA MET A 73 -12.54 4.48 -5.49
C MET A 73 -12.19 4.62 -4.01
N SER A 74 -12.63 5.72 -3.39
CA SER A 74 -12.48 5.87 -1.94
C SER A 74 -13.44 4.91 -1.22
N HIS A 75 -13.10 4.52 0.02
CA HIS A 75 -13.96 3.68 0.87
C HIS A 75 -15.41 4.21 1.05
N LEU A 76 -15.65 5.50 0.79
CA LEU A 76 -16.97 6.13 0.93
C LEU A 76 -17.85 5.98 -0.34
N GLY A 77 -17.33 5.36 -1.40
CA GLY A 77 -18.04 5.18 -2.67
C GLY A 77 -18.37 6.50 -3.37
N TYR A 78 -19.40 6.47 -4.23
CA TYR A 78 -19.88 7.65 -4.96
C TYR A 78 -20.57 8.67 -4.07
N ALA A 79 -21.35 8.23 -3.07
CA ALA A 79 -22.05 9.13 -2.15
C ALA A 79 -21.07 10.00 -1.34
N GLY A 80 -19.99 9.41 -0.82
CA GLY A 80 -18.98 10.20 -0.12
C GLY A 80 -18.06 10.99 -1.03
N LEU A 81 -17.89 10.59 -2.30
CA LEU A 81 -17.21 11.41 -3.30
C LEU A 81 -18.03 12.66 -3.60
N GLU A 82 -19.34 12.51 -3.81
CA GLU A 82 -20.29 13.60 -4.03
C GLU A 82 -20.30 14.56 -2.83
N ALA A 83 -20.46 14.04 -1.61
CA ALA A 83 -20.43 14.87 -0.40
C ALA A 83 -19.10 15.63 -0.21
N LYS A 84 -17.96 15.03 -0.60
CA LYS A 84 -16.67 15.74 -0.58
C LYS A 84 -16.62 16.86 -1.60
N ILE A 85 -17.07 16.59 -2.83
CA ILE A 85 -17.09 17.62 -3.88
C ILE A 85 -18.07 18.74 -3.51
N GLU A 86 -19.24 18.41 -2.96
CA GLU A 86 -20.21 19.40 -2.49
C GLU A 86 -19.62 20.27 -1.39
N LYS A 87 -18.88 19.67 -0.46
CA LYS A 87 -18.17 20.42 0.60
C LYS A 87 -17.03 21.29 0.06
N ASP A 88 -16.23 20.77 -0.87
CA ASP A 88 -15.02 21.44 -1.37
C ASP A 88 -15.34 22.52 -2.42
N GLU A 89 -16.34 22.27 -3.29
CA GLU A 89 -16.72 23.17 -4.39
C GLU A 89 -18.02 23.95 -4.10
N GLY A 90 -18.74 23.65 -3.03
CA GLY A 90 -20.04 24.29 -2.70
C GLY A 90 -21.16 23.97 -3.69
N ARG A 91 -21.00 22.93 -4.53
CA ARG A 91 -21.93 22.56 -5.60
C ARG A 91 -22.65 21.26 -5.29
N CYS A 92 -23.97 21.33 -5.14
CA CYS A 92 -24.86 20.17 -5.02
C CYS A 92 -25.25 19.65 -6.43
N GLY A 93 -25.47 18.34 -6.55
CA GLY A 93 -26.04 17.72 -7.76
C GLY A 93 -25.06 17.62 -8.92
N ILE A 94 -23.93 16.96 -8.70
CA ILE A 94 -22.93 16.74 -9.75
C ILE A 94 -23.48 15.69 -10.73
N ASP A 95 -23.33 15.97 -12.02
CA ASP A 95 -23.69 15.00 -13.05
C ASP A 95 -22.93 13.66 -12.85
N LYS A 96 -23.64 12.54 -13.05
CA LYS A 96 -23.10 11.19 -12.81
C LYS A 96 -21.87 10.90 -13.67
N SER A 97 -21.82 11.41 -14.91
CA SER A 97 -20.65 11.23 -15.77
C SER A 97 -19.42 11.93 -15.19
N LYS A 98 -19.59 13.18 -14.74
CA LYS A 98 -18.51 13.93 -14.06
C LYS A 98 -18.07 13.28 -12.76
N LEU A 99 -19.02 12.74 -11.98
CA LEU A 99 -18.74 12.02 -10.74
C LEU A 99 -17.94 10.73 -11.01
N TRP A 100 -18.31 10.00 -12.06
CA TRP A 100 -17.61 8.81 -12.53
C TRP A 100 -16.18 9.14 -12.97
N SER A 101 -15.99 10.15 -13.83
CA SER A 101 -14.65 10.59 -14.26
C SER A 101 -13.79 10.95 -13.06
N ARG A 102 -14.31 11.73 -12.12
CA ARG A 102 -13.61 12.14 -10.89
C ARG A 102 -13.24 10.96 -9.99
N GLY A 103 -14.13 9.98 -9.85
CA GLY A 103 -13.87 8.77 -9.06
C GLY A 103 -12.76 7.89 -9.64
N HIS A 104 -12.55 7.96 -10.96
CA HIS A 104 -11.54 7.19 -11.67
C HIS A 104 -10.21 7.94 -11.90
N VAL A 105 -10.11 9.22 -11.50
CA VAL A 105 -8.83 9.94 -11.50
C VAL A 105 -7.95 9.43 -10.36
N SER A 106 -6.70 9.09 -10.68
CA SER A 106 -5.69 8.77 -9.67
C SER A 106 -5.40 9.97 -8.77
N LYS A 107 -5.05 9.76 -7.49
CA LYS A 107 -4.53 10.83 -6.61
C LYS A 107 -3.33 11.59 -7.19
N LYS A 108 -2.63 11.00 -8.17
CA LYS A 108 -1.50 11.60 -8.90
C LYS A 108 -1.90 12.33 -10.20
N GLY A 109 -3.20 12.52 -10.47
CA GLY A 109 -3.70 13.37 -11.57
C GLY A 109 -3.81 12.71 -12.96
N GLY A 110 -3.57 11.41 -13.10
CA GLY A 110 -3.72 10.69 -14.38
C GLY A 110 -5.10 10.06 -14.57
N HIS A 111 -5.65 10.14 -15.78
CA HIS A 111 -6.77 9.31 -16.26
C HIS A 111 -6.24 7.94 -16.69
N THR A 112 -7.04 6.88 -16.52
CA THR A 112 -6.68 5.54 -16.98
C THR A 112 -6.82 5.42 -18.49
N GLU A 113 -5.87 4.73 -19.13
CA GLU A 113 -6.04 4.20 -20.49
C GLU A 113 -7.31 3.32 -20.51
N GLU A 114 -8.18 3.54 -21.48
CA GLU A 114 -9.40 2.76 -21.67
C GLU A 114 -9.04 1.30 -21.95
N ILE A 115 -9.50 0.40 -21.08
CA ILE A 115 -9.40 -1.04 -21.34
C ILE A 115 -10.36 -1.35 -22.48
N LYS A 116 -9.82 -1.64 -23.67
CA LYS A 116 -10.59 -2.01 -24.85
C LYS A 116 -11.34 -3.32 -24.59
N ALA A 117 -12.55 -3.44 -25.15
CA ALA A 117 -13.40 -4.63 -25.00
C ALA A 117 -12.70 -5.94 -25.42
N GLU A 118 -11.69 -5.85 -26.29
CA GLU A 118 -10.86 -6.96 -26.77
C GLU A 118 -10.11 -7.70 -25.64
N ASP A 119 -9.75 -7.00 -24.57
CA ASP A 119 -9.03 -7.54 -23.42
C ASP A 119 -9.88 -8.45 -22.51
N TYR A 120 -11.20 -8.36 -22.60
CA TYR A 120 -12.13 -9.19 -21.81
C TYR A 120 -12.27 -10.61 -22.38
N ASN A 121 -12.03 -10.77 -23.69
CA ASN A 121 -12.26 -12.02 -24.41
C ASN A 121 -11.06 -12.99 -24.35
N GLN A 122 -9.93 -12.61 -23.75
CA GLN A 122 -8.75 -13.47 -23.56
C GLN A 122 -8.73 -14.18 -22.19
N GLN A 123 -9.80 -14.05 -21.39
CA GLN A 123 -9.90 -14.62 -20.04
C GLN A 123 -10.88 -15.80 -19.92
N PHE A 124 -11.34 -16.36 -21.05
CA PHE A 124 -12.10 -17.60 -21.12
C PHE A 124 -11.50 -18.56 -22.14
#